data_AF-A0A1X2GH97-F1
#
_entry.id   AF-A0A1X2GH97-F1
#
_cell.length_a   1.000
_cell.length_b   1.000
_cell.length_c   1.000
_cell.angle_alpha   90.00
_cell.angle_beta   90.00
_cell.angle_gamma   90.00
#
_symmetry.space_group_name_H-M   'P 1'
#
loop_
_entity.id
_entity.type
_entity.pdbx_description
1 polymer ?
#
loop_
_entity_poly.entity_id
_entity_poly.type
_entity_poly.pdbx_seq_one_letter_code
_entity_poly.pdbx_strand_id
1 'polypeptide(L)'
;MANNNKPRVSIEYCPRCRWMLRAAWLGQELLTTFENEVGEVALIPGESAVFLIKVNDVTVWDRKVDGGFPEAKVLKQRVRDIIVPEKSLGHSDVKECKTCPQ
;
A
#
# COMPACT_ATOMS: atom_id res chain seq x y z
N MET A 1 25.03 -13.46 6.43
CA MET A 1 23.65 -13.90 6.10
C MET A 1 22.74 -12.83 6.66
N ALA A 2 22.26 -11.90 5.83
CA ALA A 2 21.38 -10.83 6.30
C ALA A 2 20.05 -11.46 6.73
N ASN A 3 19.60 -11.15 7.94
CA ASN A 3 18.33 -11.63 8.46
C ASN A 3 17.21 -11.21 7.51
N ASN A 4 16.72 -12.18 6.77
CA ASN A 4 16.04 -12.02 5.48
C ASN A 4 14.54 -11.73 5.61
N ASN A 5 14.11 -11.16 6.74
CA ASN A 5 12.68 -11.05 7.04
C ASN A 5 12.15 -9.64 6.73
N LYS A 6 12.41 -9.18 5.50
CA LYS A 6 11.77 -7.96 5.01
C LYS A 6 10.27 -8.24 4.84
N PRO A 7 9.37 -7.31 5.23
CA PRO A 7 7.93 -7.47 5.08
C PRO A 7 7.51 -7.80 3.65
N ARG A 8 6.57 -8.74 3.54
CA ARG A 8 5.86 -9.08 2.30
C ARG A 8 4.62 -8.22 2.19
N VAL A 9 4.45 -7.53 1.07
CA VAL A 9 3.18 -6.87 0.76
C VAL A 9 2.39 -7.75 -0.18
N SER A 10 1.11 -8.00 0.09
CA SER A 10 0.23 -8.70 -0.84
C SER A 10 -0.93 -7.82 -1.27
N ILE A 11 -1.18 -7.73 -2.56
CA ILE A 11 -2.32 -7.04 -3.17
C ILE A 11 -3.19 -8.09 -3.84
N GLU A 12 -4.28 -8.45 -3.17
CA GLU A 12 -5.32 -9.32 -3.74
C GLU A 12 -6.28 -8.47 -4.58
N TYR A 13 -6.52 -8.88 -5.82
CA TYR A 13 -7.35 -8.12 -6.76
C TYR A 13 -8.28 -9.02 -7.57
N CYS A 14 -9.47 -8.48 -7.90
CA CYS A 14 -10.39 -9.11 -8.83
C CYS A 14 -9.88 -9.03 -10.28
N PRO A 15 -9.49 -10.15 -10.94
CA PRO A 15 -9.03 -10.13 -12.33
C PRO A 15 -10.15 -9.78 -13.31
N ARG A 16 -11.38 -10.26 -13.05
CA ARG A 16 -12.57 -9.98 -13.87
C ARG A 16 -12.97 -8.50 -13.88
N CYS A 17 -12.60 -7.76 -12.84
CA CYS A 17 -12.92 -6.36 -12.66
C CYS A 17 -11.90 -5.44 -13.35
N ARG A 18 -10.88 -6.01 -14.03
CA ARG A 18 -9.78 -5.28 -14.70
C ARG A 18 -8.93 -4.44 -13.73
N TRP A 19 -8.82 -4.85 -12.47
CA TRP A 19 -8.06 -4.10 -11.45
C TRP A 19 -6.57 -4.45 -11.38
N MET A 20 -6.11 -5.40 -12.20
CA MET A 20 -4.70 -5.81 -12.27
C MET A 20 -3.75 -4.61 -12.48
N LEU A 21 -4.07 -3.70 -13.43
CA LEU A 21 -3.21 -2.55 -13.71
C LEU A 21 -3.09 -1.61 -12.51
N ARG A 22 -4.18 -1.42 -11.76
CA ARG A 22 -4.16 -0.63 -10.53
C ARG A 22 -3.34 -1.31 -9.44
N ALA A 23 -3.51 -2.62 -9.27
CA ALA A 23 -2.73 -3.40 -8.32
C ALA A 23 -1.23 -3.35 -8.65
N ALA A 24 -0.87 -3.49 -9.93
CA ALA A 24 0.51 -3.40 -10.40
C ALA A 24 1.11 -2.00 -10.18
N TRP A 25 0.38 -0.93 -10.51
CA TRP A 25 0.85 0.44 -10.28
C TRP A 25 1.08 0.74 -8.79
N LEU A 26 0.15 0.35 -7.92
CA LEU A 26 0.36 0.51 -6.47
C LEU A 26 1.54 -0.32 -5.97
N GLY A 27 1.75 -1.52 -6.53
CA GLY A 27 2.93 -2.32 -6.23
C GLY A 27 4.23 -1.63 -6.61
N GLN A 28 4.28 -0.98 -7.77
CA GLN A 28 5.43 -0.19 -8.21
C GLN A 28 5.70 1.01 -7.29
N GLU A 29 4.65 1.73 -6.88
CA GLU A 29 4.76 2.85 -5.92
C GLU A 29 5.38 2.40 -4.59
N LEU A 30 4.96 1.24 -4.09
CA LEU A 30 5.47 0.69 -2.83
C LEU A 30 6.92 0.23 -2.95
N LEU A 31 7.27 -0.51 -4.02
CA LEU A 31 8.65 -0.95 -4.27
C LEU A 31 9.60 0.23 -4.46
N THR A 32 9.15 1.29 -5.12
CA THR A 32 9.97 2.50 -5.34
C THR A 32 10.17 3.29 -4.04
N THR A 33 9.17 3.33 -3.15
CA THR A 33 9.23 4.10 -1.90
C THR A 33 9.99 3.36 -0.79
N PHE A 34 9.84 2.04 -0.75
CA PHE A 34 10.33 1.17 0.32
C PHE A 34 11.35 0.15 -0.17
N GLU A 35 12.21 0.53 -1.12
CA GLU A 35 13.20 -0.34 -1.78
C GLU A 35 14.08 -1.14 -0.78
N ASN A 36 14.40 -0.54 0.36
CA ASN A 36 15.28 -1.14 1.36
C ASN A 36 14.50 -1.88 2.44
N GLU A 37 13.23 -1.52 2.65
CA GLU A 37 12.39 -2.02 3.74
C GLU A 37 11.48 -3.17 3.30
N VAL A 38 10.92 -3.15 2.08
CA VAL A 38 10.02 -4.20 1.58
C VAL A 38 10.82 -5.31 0.90
N GLY A 39 10.44 -6.56 1.17
CA GLY A 39 11.09 -7.73 0.57
C GLY A 39 10.51 -8.07 -0.79
N GLU A 40 9.19 -8.05 -0.88
CA GLU A 40 8.45 -8.37 -2.10
C GLU A 40 7.06 -7.73 -2.09
N VAL A 41 6.51 -7.54 -3.28
CA VAL A 41 5.09 -7.24 -3.49
C VAL A 41 4.48 -8.37 -4.33
N ALA A 42 3.52 -9.08 -3.76
CA ALA A 42 2.79 -10.15 -4.43
C ALA A 42 1.45 -9.63 -4.99
N LEU A 43 1.22 -9.82 -6.29
CA LEU A 43 -0.08 -9.58 -6.91
C LEU A 43 -0.85 -10.91 -6.95
N ILE A 44 -1.94 -10.99 -6.20
CA ILE A 44 -2.71 -12.23 -6.01
C ILE A 44 -4.06 -12.08 -6.70
N PRO A 45 -4.37 -12.87 -7.75
CA PRO A 45 -5.73 -12.93 -8.28
C PRO A 45 -6.67 -13.52 -7.23
N GLY A 46 -7.76 -12.81 -6.93
CA GLY A 46 -8.75 -13.22 -5.93
C GLY A 46 -10.17 -13.28 -6.46
N GLU A 47 -11.12 -13.30 -5.54
CA GLU A 47 -12.55 -13.40 -5.84
C GLU A 47 -13.14 -12.15 -6.53
N SER A 48 -14.45 -12.19 -6.79
CA SER A 48 -15.15 -11.04 -7.38
C SER A 48 -15.11 -9.83 -6.45
N ALA A 49 -14.86 -8.66 -7.02
CA ALA A 49 -14.87 -7.37 -6.33
C ALA A 49 -13.93 -7.23 -5.12
N VAL A 50 -12.93 -8.12 -4.99
CA VAL A 50 -11.88 -8.02 -3.97
C VAL A 50 -10.80 -7.02 -4.39
N PHE A 51 -10.41 -6.18 -3.44
CA PHE A 51 -9.20 -5.36 -3.54
C PHE A 51 -8.68 -5.16 -2.12
N LEU A 52 -7.73 -6.00 -1.72
CA LEU A 52 -7.24 -6.13 -0.35
C LEU A 52 -5.72 -6.02 -0.35
N ILE A 53 -5.19 -5.11 0.47
CA ILE A 53 -3.75 -4.91 0.62
C ILE A 53 -3.36 -5.28 2.04
N LYS A 54 -2.38 -6.17 2.17
CA LYS A 54 -1.81 -6.59 3.45
C LYS A 54 -0.30 -6.40 3.46
N VAL A 55 0.22 -6.12 4.65
CA VAL A 55 1.66 -6.17 4.97
C VAL A 55 1.81 -7.31 5.96
N ASN A 56 2.48 -8.38 5.53
CA ASN A 56 2.46 -9.69 6.18
C ASN A 56 1.00 -10.12 6.44
N ASP A 57 0.57 -10.19 7.69
CA ASP A 57 -0.79 -10.58 8.09
C ASP A 57 -1.69 -9.39 8.48
N VAL A 58 -1.17 -8.16 8.40
CA VAL A 58 -1.90 -6.95 8.79
C VAL A 58 -2.58 -6.32 7.57
N THR A 59 -3.91 -6.18 7.64
CA THR A 59 -4.69 -5.48 6.62
C THR A 59 -4.41 -3.98 6.65
N VAL A 60 -3.91 -3.46 5.53
CA VAL A 60 -3.60 -2.04 5.33
C VAL A 60 -4.76 -1.33 4.64
N TRP A 61 -5.41 -2.02 3.71
CA TRP A 61 -6.55 -1.50 2.97
C TRP A 61 -7.49 -2.62 2.56
N ASP A 62 -8.78 -2.44 2.80
CA ASP A 62 -9.84 -3.28 2.25
C ASP A 62 -10.86 -2.40 1.55
N ARG A 63 -11.04 -2.59 0.24
CA ARG A 63 -12.02 -1.84 -0.55
C ARG A 63 -13.44 -1.85 0.04
N LYS A 64 -13.86 -2.95 0.70
CA LYS A 64 -15.19 -3.05 1.30
C LYS A 64 -15.32 -2.20 2.57
N VAL A 65 -14.24 -2.08 3.35
CA VAL A 65 -14.21 -1.38 4.63
C VAL A 65 -13.83 0.09 4.46
N ASP A 66 -12.76 0.36 3.72
CA ASP A 66 -12.20 1.71 3.52
C ASP A 66 -12.90 2.50 2.42
N GLY A 67 -13.77 1.86 1.63
CA GLY A 67 -14.56 2.53 0.59
C GLY A 67 -13.74 2.88 -0.64
N GLY A 68 -13.60 1.92 -1.55
CA GLY A 68 -12.99 2.16 -2.87
C GLY A 68 -11.49 1.83 -2.92
N PHE A 69 -10.74 2.60 -3.71
CA PHE A 69 -9.31 2.35 -3.93
C PHE A 69 -8.46 3.37 -3.18
N PRO A 70 -7.31 2.96 -2.62
CA PRO A 70 -6.45 3.89 -1.94
C PRO A 70 -5.78 4.83 -2.95
N GLU A 71 -5.61 6.07 -2.55
CA GLU A 71 -4.62 6.95 -3.17
C GLU A 71 -3.21 6.50 -2.79
N ALA A 72 -2.25 6.61 -3.70
CA ALA A 72 -0.88 6.17 -3.46
C ALA A 72 -0.27 6.83 -2.21
N LYS A 73 -0.58 8.11 -1.95
CA LYS A 73 -0.14 8.84 -0.76
C LYS A 73 -0.63 8.16 0.53
N VAL A 74 -1.93 7.91 0.63
CA VAL A 74 -2.55 7.28 1.81
C VAL A 74 -2.03 5.86 2.00
N LEU A 75 -1.87 5.10 0.91
CA LEU A 75 -1.32 3.76 0.97
C LEU A 75 0.12 3.77 1.51
N LYS A 76 0.98 4.65 0.99
CA LYS A 76 2.37 4.77 1.44
C LYS A 76 2.46 5.15 2.92
N GLN A 77 1.62 6.07 3.39
CA GLN A 77 1.54 6.42 4.82
C GLN A 77 1.17 5.21 5.67
N ARG A 78 0.07 4.51 5.34
CA ARG A 78 -0.37 3.34 6.13
C ARG A 78 0.66 2.20 6.13
N VAL A 79 1.31 1.95 5.00
CA VAL A 79 2.38 0.94 4.92
C VAL A 79 3.57 1.35 5.78
N ARG A 80 4.01 2.62 5.70
CA ARG A 80 5.09 3.15 6.55
C ARG A 80 4.77 2.96 8.02
N ASP A 81 3.57 3.34 8.45
CA ASP A 81 3.20 3.30 9.87
C ASP A 81 3.31 1.88 10.45
N ILE A 82 3.25 0.84 9.60
CA ILE A 82 3.44 -0.56 9.97
C ILE A 82 4.90 -0.99 9.91
N ILE A 83 5.65 -0.63 8.86
CA ILE A 83 6.99 -1.18 8.61
C ILE A 83 8.12 -0.34 9.20
N VAL A 84 7.97 0.99 9.22
CA VAL A 84 9.03 1.94 9.58
C VAL A 84 8.42 3.30 9.99
N PRO A 85 7.75 3.39 11.15
CA PRO A 85 7.00 4.58 11.56
C PRO A 85 7.85 5.86 11.66
N GLU A 86 9.15 5.72 11.92
CA GLU A 86 10.10 6.84 12.07
C GLU A 86 10.59 7.43 10.71
N LYS A 87 10.28 6.80 9.57
CA LYS A 87 10.75 7.27 8.24
C LYS A 87 9.88 8.42 7.74
N SER A 88 10.50 9.55 7.39
CA SER A 88 9.77 10.59 6.66
C SER A 88 9.59 10.20 5.19
N LEU A 89 8.36 10.35 4.67
CA LEU A 89 7.99 10.20 3.27
C LEU A 89 7.96 11.55 2.52
N GLY A 90 8.56 12.60 3.09
CA GLY A 90 8.63 13.93 2.49
C GLY A 90 7.25 14.51 2.17
N HIS A 91 6.97 14.81 0.89
CA HIS A 91 5.68 15.35 0.43
C HIS A 91 4.48 14.44 0.73
N SER A 92 4.71 13.15 0.98
CA SER A 92 3.64 12.24 1.36
C SER A 92 3.26 12.37 2.83
N ASP A 93 4.06 13.02 3.70
CA ASP A 93 3.75 13.21 5.13
C ASP A 93 2.88 14.44 5.42
N VAL A 94 2.78 15.35 4.46
CA VAL A 94 2.03 16.58 4.65
C VAL A 94 0.54 16.22 4.69
N LYS A 95 -0.07 16.26 5.89
CA LYS A 95 -1.53 16.41 5.99
C LYS A 95 -1.88 17.66 5.19
N GLU A 96 -2.73 17.53 4.17
CA GLU A 96 -3.24 18.71 3.50
C GLU A 96 -3.78 19.67 4.56
N CYS A 97 -3.12 20.81 4.76
CA CYS A 97 -3.62 21.86 5.60
C CYS A 97 -4.82 22.46 4.87
N LYS A 98 -5.99 21.87 5.07
CA LYS A 98 -7.25 22.50 4.68
C LYS A 98 -7.49 23.60 5.71
N THR A 99 -7.58 24.84 5.21
CA THR A 99 -7.83 26.13 5.85
C THR A 99 -6.62 26.87 6.44
N CYS A 100 -6.10 27.82 5.66
CA CYS A 100 -5.66 29.11 6.21
C CYS A 100 -6.86 30.06 6.11
N PRO A 101 -7.42 30.59 7.20
CA PRO A 101 -8.33 31.72 7.12
C PRO A 101 -7.51 32.94 6.67
N GLN A 102 -7.94 33.57 5.58
CA GLN A 102 -7.46 34.89 5.17
C GLN A 102 -7.78 35.94 6.23
#